data_AF-A0A7J5XTQ4-F1
#
_entry.id   AF-A0A7J5XTQ4-F1
#
_cell.length_a   1.000
_cell.length_b   1.000
_cell.length_c   1.000
_cell.angle_alpha   90.00
_cell.angle_beta   90.00
_cell.angle_gamma   90.00
#
_symmetry.space_group_name_H-M   'P 1'
#
loop_
_entity.id
_entity.type
_entity.pdbx_description
1 polymer ?
#
loop_
_entity_poly.entity_id
_entity_poly.type
_entity_poly.pdbx_seq_one_letter_code
_entity_poly.pdbx_strand_id
1 'polypeptide(L)'
;MEVKSYPHPRCPNVTLWDLPGVGTPNSPADKYLQHVGFKRYDFFIIIISADRFKENDVKLAQEIQRMGKRFYFVRSKIDCIMRDEEETQSQFNEEKTFIKIRENCIQGLEKQGVDSPKVFLVSSHHYHLYDFCLLQETLERELPAHKRDTLLLALPIVNLEITTKKKEAFQAKVKYIAFSSALTAAVPVPGLSCAVDITMLVTTAINHCRVLLIVHVYLGAEMKSPLALKEISNEVILNLLHVSWFHVASMAAEEGVRLAPLTASAAAAALSFTSTHTALSTFLNMLTEDAHRVLTKALGLHTSV
;
A
#
# COMPACT_ATOMS: atom_id res chain seq x y z
N MET A 1 14.68 -17.52 -19.88
CA MET A 1 13.53 -17.06 -19.10
C MET A 1 13.46 -15.57 -19.35
N GLU A 2 12.29 -15.08 -19.76
CA GLU A 2 12.12 -13.68 -20.18
C GLU A 2 11.66 -12.81 -19.01
N VAL A 3 11.92 -11.51 -19.11
CA VAL A 3 11.45 -10.51 -18.13
C VAL A 3 9.92 -10.45 -18.16
N LYS A 4 9.27 -10.62 -17.01
CA LYS A 4 7.80 -10.62 -16.92
C LYS A 4 7.30 -9.50 -16.01
N SER A 5 6.35 -8.72 -16.52
CA SER A 5 5.69 -7.66 -15.75
C SER A 5 4.41 -8.14 -15.08
N TYR A 6 4.24 -7.74 -13.82
CA TYR A 6 3.05 -7.96 -13.02
C TYR A 6 2.54 -6.61 -12.52
N PRO A 7 1.60 -5.96 -13.25
CA PRO A 7 1.00 -4.71 -12.79
C PRO A 7 0.18 -4.96 -11.52
N HIS A 8 0.26 -4.03 -10.57
CA HIS A 8 -0.52 -4.15 -9.34
C HIS A 8 -2.02 -4.05 -9.68
N PRO A 9 -2.87 -5.00 -9.26
CA PRO A 9 -4.27 -5.08 -9.70
C PRO A 9 -5.11 -3.82 -9.46
N ARG A 10 -4.70 -2.96 -8.52
CA ARG A 10 -5.43 -1.75 -8.11
C ARG A 10 -4.62 -0.46 -8.27
N CYS A 11 -3.33 -0.58 -8.55
CA CYS A 11 -2.43 0.56 -8.70
C CYS A 11 -1.64 0.36 -9.99
N PRO A 12 -2.23 0.64 -11.17
CA PRO A 12 -1.60 0.35 -12.45
C PRO A 12 -0.25 1.05 -12.64
N ASN A 13 -0.02 2.14 -11.92
CA ASN A 13 1.25 2.87 -11.88
C ASN A 13 2.37 2.12 -11.12
N VAL A 14 2.06 1.00 -10.47
CA VAL A 14 3.03 0.14 -9.76
C VAL A 14 3.11 -1.18 -10.52
N THR A 15 4.31 -1.54 -10.97
CA THR A 15 4.55 -2.81 -11.67
C THR A 15 5.70 -3.53 -10.99
N LEU A 16 5.45 -4.78 -10.60
CA LEU A 16 6.49 -5.70 -10.15
C LEU A 16 7.06 -6.40 -11.38
N TRP A 17 8.39 -6.41 -11.49
CA TRP A 17 9.08 -7.06 -12.60
C TRP A 17 9.84 -8.25 -12.08
N ASP A 18 9.48 -9.43 -12.59
CA ASP A 18 10.21 -10.66 -12.35
C ASP A 18 11.34 -10.75 -13.37
N LEU A 19 12.56 -10.73 -12.86
CA LEU A 19 13.78 -10.68 -13.65
C LEU A 19 14.42 -12.07 -13.66
N PRO A 20 14.91 -12.56 -14.82
CA PRO A 20 15.55 -13.86 -14.88
C PRO A 20 16.81 -13.88 -14.01
N GLY A 21 17.13 -15.04 -13.44
CA GLY A 21 18.38 -15.22 -12.70
C GLY A 21 19.61 -14.95 -13.56
N VAL A 22 20.55 -14.18 -13.02
CA VAL A 22 21.83 -13.87 -13.68
C VAL A 22 22.67 -15.14 -13.82
N GLY A 23 23.26 -15.36 -15.00
CA GLY A 23 24.15 -16.49 -15.26
C GLY A 23 23.42 -17.79 -15.60
N THR A 24 22.14 -17.71 -15.98
CA THR A 24 21.46 -18.84 -16.64
C THR A 24 21.89 -18.96 -18.10
N PRO A 25 21.80 -20.13 -18.75
CA PRO A 25 22.21 -20.31 -20.15
C PRO A 25 21.54 -19.33 -21.13
N ASN A 26 20.33 -18.88 -20.77
CA ASN A 26 19.52 -17.94 -21.55
C ASN A 26 19.75 -16.46 -21.17
N SER A 27 20.59 -16.17 -20.18
CA SER A 27 20.85 -14.81 -19.69
C SER A 27 22.29 -14.69 -19.15
N PRO A 28 23.30 -14.73 -20.04
CA PRO A 28 24.68 -14.58 -19.65
C PRO A 28 24.96 -13.15 -19.13
N ALA A 29 25.82 -13.04 -18.12
CA ALA A 29 25.98 -11.84 -17.29
C ALA A 29 26.44 -10.59 -18.06
N ASP A 30 27.19 -10.80 -19.14
CA ASP A 30 27.68 -9.80 -20.09
C ASP A 30 26.57 -9.08 -20.87
N LYS A 31 25.49 -9.80 -21.21
CA LYS A 31 24.33 -9.25 -21.94
C LYS A 31 23.13 -8.92 -21.04
N TYR A 32 23.17 -9.34 -19.78
CA TYR A 32 22.08 -9.16 -18.82
C TYR A 32 21.65 -7.70 -18.66
N LEU A 33 22.63 -6.78 -18.58
CA LEU A 33 22.39 -5.36 -18.35
C LEU A 33 21.62 -4.70 -19.49
N GLN A 34 21.98 -5.05 -20.74
CA GLN A 34 21.29 -4.54 -21.93
C GLN A 34 19.90 -5.17 -22.08
N HIS A 35 19.77 -6.47 -21.80
CA HIS A 35 18.51 -7.20 -21.94
C HIS A 35 17.45 -6.75 -20.93
N VAL A 36 17.85 -6.57 -19.67
CA VAL A 36 16.95 -6.16 -18.57
C VAL A 36 16.68 -4.65 -18.61
N GLY A 37 17.63 -3.84 -19.08
CA GLY A 37 17.44 -2.41 -19.24
C GLY A 37 17.20 -1.69 -17.92
N PHE A 38 18.20 -1.72 -17.03
CA PHE A 38 18.18 -1.28 -15.62
C PHE A 38 17.65 0.14 -15.40
N LYS A 39 17.74 1.02 -16.40
CA LYS A 39 17.26 2.41 -16.33
C LYS A 39 15.74 2.51 -16.07
N ARG A 40 14.97 1.50 -16.47
CA ARG A 40 13.50 1.50 -16.36
C ARG A 40 12.97 1.28 -14.95
N TYR A 41 13.81 0.83 -14.02
CA TYR A 41 13.39 0.47 -12.66
C TYR A 41 13.76 1.57 -11.66
N ASP A 42 12.89 1.76 -10.67
CA ASP A 42 13.09 2.71 -9.58
C ASP A 42 14.03 2.17 -8.51
N PHE A 43 13.88 0.89 -8.15
CA PHE A 43 14.75 0.17 -7.22
C PHE A 43 14.77 -1.33 -7.56
N PHE A 44 15.75 -2.04 -7.00
CA PHE A 44 15.94 -3.47 -7.19
C PHE A 44 15.81 -4.22 -5.86
N ILE A 45 15.15 -5.38 -5.88
CA ILE A 45 15.09 -6.28 -4.74
C ILE A 45 15.79 -7.57 -5.14
N ILE A 46 16.87 -7.91 -4.44
CA ILE A 46 17.63 -9.13 -4.66
C ILE A 46 17.21 -10.14 -3.60
N ILE A 47 16.47 -11.16 -4.00
CA ILE A 47 15.95 -12.20 -3.09
C ILE A 47 16.99 -13.29 -2.90
N ILE A 48 17.34 -13.58 -1.65
CA ILE A 48 18.31 -14.61 -1.25
C ILE A 48 17.56 -15.75 -0.57
N SER A 49 17.45 -16.89 -1.26
CA SER A 49 16.63 -18.03 -0.84
C SER A 49 17.39 -19.17 -0.13
N ALA A 50 18.73 -19.19 -0.17
CA ALA A 50 19.59 -20.19 0.49
C ALA A 50 20.81 -19.53 1.17
N ASP A 51 21.51 -20.27 2.03
CA ASP A 51 22.56 -19.76 2.95
C ASP A 51 23.79 -19.17 2.26
N ARG A 52 23.81 -19.19 0.93
CA ARG A 52 24.93 -18.75 0.12
C ARG A 52 24.48 -17.68 -0.86
N PHE A 53 25.10 -16.51 -0.74
CA PHE A 53 25.15 -15.51 -1.80
C PHE A 53 25.76 -16.16 -3.04
N LYS A 54 25.06 -16.10 -4.17
CA LYS A 54 25.70 -16.49 -5.43
C LYS A 54 26.58 -15.34 -5.88
N GLU A 55 27.74 -15.68 -6.43
CA GLU A 55 28.66 -14.69 -7.02
C GLU A 55 27.94 -13.78 -8.04
N ASN A 56 26.96 -14.34 -8.75
CA ASN A 56 26.10 -13.60 -9.69
C ASN A 56 25.22 -12.54 -9.01
N ASP A 57 24.72 -12.80 -7.80
CA ASP A 57 23.89 -11.85 -7.05
C ASP A 57 24.73 -10.65 -6.57
N VAL A 58 25.99 -10.92 -6.20
CA VAL A 58 26.95 -9.87 -5.80
C VAL A 58 27.37 -9.04 -7.01
N LYS A 59 27.72 -9.66 -8.14
CA LYS A 59 28.06 -8.93 -9.38
C LYS A 59 26.90 -8.03 -9.82
N LEU A 60 25.67 -8.52 -9.70
CA LEU A 60 24.47 -7.74 -9.97
C LEU A 60 24.36 -6.52 -9.03
N ALA A 61 24.54 -6.72 -7.73
CA ALA A 61 24.48 -5.64 -6.75
C ALA A 61 25.56 -4.57 -7.01
N GLN A 62 26.80 -4.98 -7.28
CA GLN A 62 27.90 -4.08 -7.61
C GLN A 62 27.61 -3.22 -8.84
N GLU A 63 27.03 -3.82 -9.88
CA GLU A 63 26.68 -3.08 -11.08
C GLU A 63 25.52 -2.10 -10.84
N ILE A 64 24.50 -2.50 -10.08
CA ILE A 64 23.41 -1.59 -9.69
C ILE A 64 23.96 -0.41 -8.88
N GLN A 65 24.90 -0.68 -7.96
CA GLN A 65 25.59 0.33 -7.17
C GLN A 65 26.38 1.30 -8.07
N ARG A 66 27.13 0.78 -9.05
CA ARG A 66 27.87 1.57 -10.04
C ARG A 66 26.96 2.48 -10.86
N MET A 67 25.73 2.02 -11.13
CA MET A 67 24.70 2.82 -11.80
C MET A 67 24.02 3.87 -10.90
N GLY A 68 24.37 3.94 -9.62
CA GLY A 68 23.77 4.85 -8.64
C GLY A 68 22.31 4.53 -8.33
N LYS A 69 21.87 3.30 -8.62
CA LYS A 69 20.51 2.83 -8.37
C LYS A 69 20.43 2.19 -6.99
N ARG A 70 19.24 2.24 -6.39
CA ARG A 70 18.99 1.65 -5.07
C ARG A 70 18.68 0.17 -5.20
N PHE A 71 19.24 -0.63 -4.32
CA PHE A 71 18.95 -2.05 -4.22
C PHE A 71 18.84 -2.48 -2.76
N TYR A 72 18.11 -3.56 -2.54
CA TYR A 72 17.84 -4.12 -1.23
C TYR A 72 17.99 -5.64 -1.30
N PHE A 73 18.69 -6.21 -0.33
CA PHE A 73 18.79 -7.66 -0.18
C PHE A 73 17.68 -8.16 0.73
N VAL A 74 16.93 -9.15 0.25
CA VAL A 74 15.83 -9.74 1.01
C VAL A 74 16.12 -11.21 1.23
N ARG A 75 16.48 -11.56 2.46
CA ARG A 75 16.67 -12.94 2.91
C ARG A 75 15.30 -13.54 3.22
N SER A 76 14.81 -14.36 2.30
CA SER A 76 13.49 -15.01 2.41
C SER A 76 13.54 -16.26 3.29
N LYS A 77 12.37 -16.76 3.69
CA LYS A 77 12.17 -18.03 4.41
C LYS A 77 12.83 -18.07 5.79
N ILE A 78 12.90 -16.91 6.46
CA ILE A 78 13.46 -16.84 7.81
C ILE A 78 12.68 -17.71 8.81
N ASP A 79 11.39 -17.92 8.57
CA ASP A 79 10.53 -18.83 9.33
C ASP A 79 11.01 -20.29 9.30
N CYS A 80 11.52 -20.76 8.16
CA CYS A 80 12.10 -22.11 8.07
C CYS A 80 13.44 -22.16 8.79
N ILE A 81 14.29 -21.15 8.58
CA ILE A 81 15.63 -21.07 9.19
C ILE A 81 15.54 -21.05 10.72
N MET A 82 14.60 -20.27 11.28
CA MET A 82 14.39 -20.22 12.74
C MET A 82 13.97 -21.57 13.29
N ARG A 83 13.07 -22.28 12.60
CA ARG A 83 12.62 -23.62 13.00
C ARG A 83 13.76 -24.64 12.98
N ASP A 84 14.56 -24.64 11.92
CA ASP A 84 15.70 -25.56 11.78
C ASP A 84 16.76 -25.31 12.88
N GLU A 85 17.01 -24.04 13.23
CA GLU A 85 17.94 -23.67 14.31
C GLU A 85 17.38 -24.04 15.70
N GLU A 86 16.07 -23.89 15.92
CA GLU A 86 15.39 -24.32 17.15
C GLU A 86 15.48 -25.83 17.37
N GLU A 87 15.29 -26.62 16.32
CA GLU A 87 15.40 -28.09 16.38
C GLU A 87 16.85 -28.57 16.60
N THR A 88 17.84 -27.80 16.15
CA THR A 88 19.25 -28.20 16.18
C THR A 88 20.00 -27.68 17.42
N GLN A 89 19.59 -26.54 17.98
CA GLN A 89 20.29 -25.89 19.09
C GLN A 89 19.65 -26.19 20.45
N SER A 90 20.44 -26.71 21.38
CA SER A 90 20.00 -26.98 22.76
C SER A 90 19.68 -25.74 23.61
N GLN A 91 20.22 -24.57 23.23
CA GLN A 91 19.93 -23.27 23.86
C GLN A 91 19.53 -22.24 22.79
N PHE A 92 18.45 -22.52 22.06
CA PHE A 92 17.93 -21.64 21.04
C PHE A 92 17.49 -20.29 21.64
N ASN A 93 17.91 -19.20 20.99
CA ASN A 93 17.43 -17.85 21.27
C ASN A 93 17.15 -17.15 19.94
N GLU A 94 15.87 -16.91 19.67
CA GLU A 94 15.41 -16.36 18.39
C GLU A 94 16.08 -15.02 18.05
N GLU A 95 16.13 -14.08 18.99
CA GLU A 95 16.70 -12.75 18.79
C GLU A 95 18.19 -12.80 18.45
N LYS A 96 18.98 -13.57 19.21
CA LYS A 96 20.42 -13.75 18.97
C LYS A 96 20.67 -14.43 17.63
N THR A 97 19.89 -15.46 17.29
CA THR A 97 20.00 -16.15 16.01
C THR A 97 19.65 -15.23 14.85
N PHE A 98 18.61 -14.41 15.00
CA PHE A 98 18.18 -13.43 14.01
C PHE A 98 19.25 -12.35 13.75
N ILE A 99 19.85 -11.79 14.81
CA ILE A 99 20.96 -10.84 14.70
C ILE A 99 22.17 -11.49 14.02
N LYS A 100 22.55 -12.70 14.45
CA LYS A 100 23.67 -13.45 13.87
C LYS A 100 23.48 -13.70 12.38
N ILE A 101 22.28 -14.09 11.94
CA ILE A 101 22.00 -14.29 10.52
C ILE A 101 22.12 -12.99 9.74
N ARG A 102 21.62 -11.87 10.28
CA ARG A 102 21.76 -10.55 9.66
C ARG A 102 23.22 -10.16 9.50
N GLU A 103 24.01 -10.25 10.57
CA GLU A 103 25.42 -9.87 10.57
C GLU A 103 26.23 -10.74 9.61
N ASN A 104 25.99 -12.06 9.60
CA ASN A 104 26.60 -12.97 8.63
C ASN A 104 26.29 -12.56 7.19
N CYS A 105 25.05 -12.12 6.93
CA CYS A 105 24.66 -11.65 5.61
C CYS A 105 25.40 -10.36 5.22
N ILE A 106 25.44 -9.38 6.12
CA ILE A 106 26.11 -8.09 5.90
C ILE A 106 27.61 -8.32 5.66
N GLN A 107 28.29 -9.04 6.57
CA GLN A 107 29.71 -9.33 6.47
C GLN A 107 30.05 -10.12 5.20
N GLY A 108 29.18 -11.07 4.80
CA GLY A 108 29.37 -11.86 3.59
C GLY A 108 29.28 -11.04 2.29
N LEU A 109 28.44 -10.00 2.29
CA LEU A 109 28.29 -9.06 1.18
C LEU A 109 29.43 -8.02 1.15
N GLU A 110 29.81 -7.49 2.30
CA GLU A 110 30.92 -6.54 2.42
C GLU A 110 32.26 -7.17 2.01
N LYS A 111 32.52 -8.41 2.42
CA LYS A 111 33.72 -9.17 2.00
C LYS A 111 33.81 -9.38 0.48
N GLN A 112 32.67 -9.36 -0.21
CA GLN A 112 32.63 -9.50 -1.66
C GLN A 112 32.57 -8.13 -2.38
N GLY A 113 32.75 -7.02 -1.65
CA GLY A 113 32.87 -5.68 -2.21
C GLY A 113 31.54 -5.01 -2.52
N VAL A 114 30.49 -5.28 -1.73
CA VAL A 114 29.24 -4.49 -1.74
C VAL A 114 29.31 -3.49 -0.60
N ASP A 115 29.18 -2.19 -0.90
CA ASP A 115 29.30 -1.16 0.13
C ASP A 115 27.96 -0.98 0.87
N SER A 116 28.00 -1.08 2.20
CA SER A 116 26.84 -0.81 3.08
C SER A 116 25.55 -1.55 2.66
N PRO A 117 25.56 -2.89 2.57
CA PRO A 117 24.42 -3.65 2.09
C PRO A 117 23.21 -3.53 3.04
N LYS A 118 22.04 -3.20 2.48
CA LYS A 118 20.76 -3.22 3.22
C LYS A 118 20.13 -4.59 3.12
N VAL A 119 20.14 -5.32 4.23
CA VAL A 119 19.60 -6.69 4.33
C VAL A 119 18.33 -6.70 5.18
N PHE A 120 17.26 -7.27 4.63
CA PHE A 120 15.98 -7.49 5.30
C PHE A 120 15.68 -8.99 5.38
N LEU A 121 15.37 -9.47 6.57
CA LEU A 121 15.00 -10.86 6.85
C LEU A 121 13.46 -10.95 6.88
N VAL A 122 12.87 -11.73 5.96
CA VAL A 122 11.41 -11.76 5.80
C VAL A 122 10.87 -13.19 5.65
N SER A 123 9.60 -13.35 6.01
CA SER A 123 8.81 -14.54 5.73
C SER A 123 7.66 -14.21 4.78
N SER A 124 7.42 -15.08 3.80
CA SER A 124 6.24 -14.99 2.93
C SER A 124 4.97 -15.52 3.60
N HIS A 125 5.10 -16.27 4.70
CA HIS A 125 3.97 -16.80 5.46
C HIS A 125 3.57 -15.85 6.59
N HIS A 126 4.53 -15.09 7.14
CA HIS A 126 4.32 -14.23 8.31
C HIS A 126 4.78 -12.79 8.04
N TYR A 127 4.00 -12.02 7.27
CA TYR A 127 4.34 -10.64 6.88
C TYR A 127 4.43 -9.63 8.03
N HIS A 128 3.81 -9.93 9.17
CA HIS A 128 3.82 -9.03 10.33
C HIS A 128 5.03 -9.28 11.26
N LEU A 129 5.76 -10.37 11.04
CA LEU A 129 6.96 -10.72 11.76
C LEU A 129 8.20 -10.28 10.98
N TYR A 130 9.32 -10.15 11.70
CA TYR A 130 10.64 -9.84 11.13
C TYR A 130 10.69 -8.46 10.43
N ASP A 131 11.47 -8.33 9.34
CA ASP A 131 11.78 -7.02 8.74
C ASP A 131 10.82 -6.58 7.64
N PHE A 132 9.69 -7.24 7.42
CA PHE A 132 8.84 -6.90 6.27
C PHE A 132 8.27 -5.47 6.41
N CYS A 133 7.88 -5.06 7.61
CA CYS A 133 7.50 -3.66 7.91
C CYS A 133 8.67 -2.69 7.62
N LEU A 134 9.87 -3.01 8.10
CA LEU A 134 11.06 -2.19 7.92
C LEU A 134 11.46 -2.06 6.44
N LEU A 135 11.26 -3.13 5.66
CA LEU A 135 11.45 -3.12 4.21
C LEU A 135 10.48 -2.13 3.55
N GLN A 136 9.21 -2.18 3.90
CA GLN A 136 8.20 -1.25 3.36
C GLN A 136 8.54 0.21 3.67
N GLU A 137 8.85 0.51 4.94
CA GLU A 137 9.23 1.85 5.38
C GLU A 137 10.48 2.36 4.67
N THR A 138 11.46 1.47 4.47
CA THR A 138 12.68 1.82 3.74
C THR A 138 12.38 2.14 2.28
N LEU A 139 11.57 1.31 1.60
CA LEU A 139 11.15 1.54 0.22
C LEU A 139 10.39 2.87 0.06
N GLU A 140 9.49 3.17 1.00
CA GLU A 140 8.72 4.42 1.01
C GLU A 140 9.62 5.64 1.22
N ARG A 141 10.48 5.63 2.25
CA ARG A 141 11.39 6.74 2.57
C ARG A 141 12.33 7.06 1.41
N GLU A 142 12.77 6.02 0.71
CA GLU A 142 13.79 6.10 -0.33
C GLU A 142 13.23 6.44 -1.71
N LEU A 143 11.92 6.35 -1.90
CA LEU A 143 11.27 6.86 -3.10
C LEU A 143 11.17 8.40 -3.10
N PRO A 144 11.20 9.02 -4.29
CA PRO A 144 10.85 10.44 -4.46
C PRO A 144 9.45 10.74 -3.91
N ALA A 145 9.27 11.92 -3.31
CA ALA A 145 8.03 12.31 -2.61
C ALA A 145 6.75 12.06 -3.45
N HIS A 146 6.76 12.42 -4.74
CA HIS A 146 5.61 12.25 -5.64
C HIS A 146 5.25 10.78 -5.95
N LYS A 147 6.14 9.81 -5.66
CA LYS A 147 5.88 8.37 -5.83
C LYS A 147 5.48 7.66 -4.53
N ARG A 148 5.74 8.28 -3.38
CA ARG A 148 5.52 7.67 -2.05
C ARG A 148 4.07 7.27 -1.84
N ASP A 149 3.14 8.19 -2.09
CA ASP A 149 1.70 7.92 -1.92
C ASP A 149 1.21 6.77 -2.79
N THR A 150 1.74 6.66 -4.01
CA THR A 150 1.37 5.58 -4.93
C THR A 150 1.89 4.23 -4.45
N LEU A 151 3.13 4.17 -3.95
CA LEU A 151 3.68 2.96 -3.37
C LEU A 151 2.95 2.60 -2.07
N LEU A 152 2.77 3.54 -1.15
CA LEU A 152 2.07 3.36 0.12
C LEU A 152 0.67 2.76 -0.08
N LEU A 153 -0.06 3.24 -1.10
CA LEU A 153 -1.37 2.69 -1.44
C LEU A 153 -1.30 1.26 -1.98
N ALA A 154 -0.24 0.91 -2.72
CA ALA A 154 -0.04 -0.42 -3.29
C ALA A 154 0.49 -1.46 -2.29
N LEU A 155 1.21 -1.03 -1.24
CA LEU A 155 1.81 -1.94 -0.26
C LEU A 155 0.75 -2.64 0.61
N PRO A 156 0.95 -3.92 0.99
CA PRO A 156 0.05 -4.61 1.90
C PRO A 156 0.09 -3.97 3.30
N ILE A 157 -1.04 -4.04 3.99
CA ILE A 157 -1.15 -3.54 5.37
C ILE A 157 -0.66 -4.65 6.31
N VAL A 158 0.46 -4.39 6.97
CA VAL A 158 1.15 -5.36 7.85
C VAL A 158 1.23 -4.91 9.30
N ASN A 159 1.08 -3.60 9.56
CA ASN A 159 1.09 -3.03 10.89
C ASN A 159 0.07 -1.87 11.02
N LEU A 160 -0.17 -1.42 12.25
CA LEU A 160 -1.13 -0.36 12.55
C LEU A 160 -0.70 1.00 11.98
N GLU A 161 0.61 1.24 11.95
CA GLU A 161 1.19 2.49 11.45
C GLU A 161 0.91 2.69 9.96
N ILE A 162 1.07 1.65 9.13
CA ILE A 162 0.77 1.67 7.69
C ILE A 162 -0.72 1.93 7.45
N THR A 163 -1.60 1.44 8.33
CA THR A 163 -3.04 1.73 8.23
C THR A 163 -3.32 3.21 8.49
N THR A 164 -2.68 3.79 9.51
CA THR A 164 -2.77 5.23 9.80
C THR A 164 -2.19 6.08 8.67
N LYS A 165 -1.01 5.75 8.14
CA LYS A 165 -0.40 6.45 6.99
C LYS A 165 -1.29 6.42 5.75
N LYS A 166 -1.87 5.25 5.43
CA LYS A 166 -2.84 5.13 4.32
C LYS A 166 -4.07 5.98 4.56
N LYS A 167 -4.61 6.01 5.78
CA LYS A 167 -5.73 6.89 6.16
C LYS A 167 -5.39 8.35 5.92
N GLU A 168 -4.24 8.84 6.36
CA GLU A 168 -3.82 10.23 6.15
C GLU A 168 -3.68 10.58 4.67
N ALA A 169 -3.04 9.70 3.88
CA ALA A 169 -2.93 9.88 2.43
C ALA A 169 -4.31 9.93 1.75
N PHE A 170 -5.26 9.14 2.23
CA PHE A 170 -6.65 9.17 1.76
C PHE A 170 -7.39 10.44 2.21
N GLN A 171 -7.23 10.87 3.46
CA GLN A 171 -7.82 12.13 3.95
C GLN A 171 -7.32 13.34 3.15
N ALA A 172 -6.05 13.35 2.74
CA ALA A 172 -5.54 14.40 1.86
C ALA A 172 -6.29 14.42 0.52
N LYS A 173 -6.58 13.25 -0.08
CA LYS A 173 -7.37 13.13 -1.32
C LYS A 173 -8.82 13.56 -1.15
N VAL A 174 -9.45 13.27 0.00
CA VAL A 174 -10.82 13.70 0.31
C VAL A 174 -10.98 15.21 0.21
N LYS A 175 -9.99 16.00 0.65
CA LYS A 175 -10.03 17.48 0.55
C LYS A 175 -10.09 17.96 -0.91
N TYR A 176 -9.31 17.36 -1.81
CA TYR A 176 -9.33 17.71 -3.23
C TYR A 176 -10.64 17.32 -3.92
N ILE A 177 -11.23 16.19 -3.51
CA ILE A 177 -12.52 15.74 -4.04
C ILE A 177 -13.64 16.67 -3.56
N ALA A 178 -13.69 16.99 -2.26
CA ALA A 178 -14.65 17.93 -1.71
C ALA A 178 -14.53 19.33 -2.36
N PHE A 179 -13.31 19.78 -2.66
CA PHE A 179 -13.09 21.02 -3.39
C PHE A 179 -13.62 20.96 -4.84
N SER A 180 -13.42 19.84 -5.53
CA SER A 180 -13.94 19.65 -6.90
C SER A 180 -15.47 19.62 -6.93
N SER A 181 -16.06 18.95 -5.94
CA SER A 181 -17.51 18.89 -5.66
C SER A 181 -18.09 20.30 -5.44
N ALA A 182 -17.39 21.15 -4.66
CA ALA A 182 -17.77 22.55 -4.47
C ALA A 182 -17.72 23.39 -5.76
N LEU A 183 -16.72 23.17 -6.63
CA LEU A 183 -16.62 23.86 -7.91
C LEU A 183 -17.79 23.50 -8.84
N THR A 184 -18.23 22.24 -8.84
CA THR A 184 -19.39 21.81 -9.64
C THR A 184 -20.70 22.35 -9.11
N ALA A 185 -20.85 22.49 -7.79
CA ALA A 185 -22.01 23.09 -7.15
C ALA A 185 -22.15 24.60 -7.42
N ALA A 186 -21.04 25.28 -7.76
CA ALA A 186 -21.05 26.69 -8.11
C ALA A 186 -21.64 26.97 -9.51
N VAL A 187 -21.80 25.93 -10.34
CA VAL A 187 -22.37 26.06 -11.69
C VAL A 187 -23.90 25.91 -11.61
N PRO A 188 -24.69 26.89 -12.08
CA PRO A 188 -26.15 26.87 -11.97
C PRO A 188 -26.79 25.97 -13.04
N VAL A 189 -26.48 24.68 -13.01
CA VAL A 189 -27.11 23.65 -13.85
C VAL A 189 -27.86 22.68 -12.92
N PRO A 190 -29.20 22.69 -12.95
CA PRO A 190 -30.02 21.84 -12.07
C PRO A 190 -29.62 20.36 -12.14
N GLY A 191 -29.39 19.74 -11.00
CA GLY A 191 -29.09 18.30 -10.88
C GLY A 191 -27.67 17.86 -11.28
N LEU A 192 -26.85 18.73 -11.88
CA LEU A 192 -25.47 18.38 -12.28
C LEU A 192 -24.57 18.18 -11.06
N SER A 193 -24.65 19.08 -10.06
CA SER A 193 -23.87 18.97 -8.83
C SER A 193 -24.15 17.67 -8.10
N CYS A 194 -25.43 17.32 -7.96
CA CYS A 194 -25.85 16.11 -7.24
C CYS A 194 -25.32 14.83 -7.91
N ALA A 195 -25.43 14.71 -9.24
CA ALA A 195 -24.97 13.51 -9.95
C ALA A 195 -23.44 13.34 -9.89
N VAL A 196 -22.69 14.44 -9.99
CA VAL A 196 -21.23 14.43 -9.90
C VAL A 196 -20.77 14.10 -8.48
N ASP A 197 -21.39 14.71 -7.47
CA ASP A 197 -21.07 14.48 -6.06
C ASP A 197 -21.27 13.01 -5.66
N ILE A 198 -22.40 12.40 -6.04
CA ILE A 198 -22.62 10.95 -5.85
C ILE A 198 -21.54 10.12 -6.52
N THR A 199 -21.25 10.40 -7.80
CA THR A 199 -20.34 9.58 -8.59
C THR A 199 -18.92 9.64 -8.01
N MET A 200 -18.48 10.84 -7.60
CA MET A 200 -17.21 11.01 -6.91
C MET A 200 -17.19 10.31 -5.55
N LEU A 201 -18.25 10.44 -4.74
CA LEU A 201 -18.39 9.78 -3.45
C LEU A 201 -18.32 8.26 -3.56
N VAL A 202 -19.15 7.65 -4.41
CA VAL A 202 -19.25 6.20 -4.59
C VAL A 202 -17.95 5.63 -5.15
N THR A 203 -17.40 6.23 -6.21
CA THR A 203 -16.14 5.75 -6.82
C THR A 203 -14.98 5.81 -5.83
N THR A 204 -14.91 6.89 -5.05
CA THR A 204 -13.89 7.10 -4.03
C THR A 204 -14.05 6.07 -2.91
N ALA A 205 -15.25 5.94 -2.35
CA ALA A 205 -15.56 4.97 -1.30
C ALA A 205 -15.26 3.53 -1.72
N ILE A 206 -15.62 3.13 -2.95
CA ILE A 206 -15.27 1.80 -3.51
C ILE A 206 -13.75 1.61 -3.53
N ASN A 207 -13.00 2.60 -4.03
CA ASN A 207 -11.55 2.51 -4.09
C ASN A 207 -10.92 2.41 -2.69
N HIS A 208 -11.44 3.13 -1.70
CA HIS A 208 -10.95 3.10 -0.32
C HIS A 208 -11.26 1.77 0.36
N CYS A 209 -12.50 1.27 0.22
CA CYS A 209 -12.88 -0.07 0.65
C CYS A 209 -11.93 -1.11 0.06
N ARG A 210 -11.71 -1.09 -1.25
CA ARG A 210 -10.83 -2.06 -1.90
C ARG A 210 -9.41 -2.03 -1.35
N VAL A 211 -8.84 -0.88 -0.99
CA VAL A 211 -7.47 -0.85 -0.43
C VAL A 211 -7.42 -1.36 1.01
N LEU A 212 -8.41 -1.07 1.85
CA LEU A 212 -8.42 -1.46 3.26
C LEU A 212 -8.94 -2.89 3.50
N LEU A 213 -9.85 -3.39 2.65
CA LEU A 213 -10.39 -4.76 2.73
C LEU A 213 -9.34 -5.85 2.45
N ILE A 214 -8.21 -5.48 1.86
CA ILE A 214 -7.04 -6.35 1.67
C ILE A 214 -6.57 -6.99 2.97
N VAL A 215 -6.65 -6.25 4.08
CA VAL A 215 -6.30 -6.72 5.43
C VAL A 215 -7.03 -8.02 5.77
N HIS A 216 -8.33 -8.07 5.44
CA HIS A 216 -9.19 -9.19 5.78
C HIS A 216 -8.88 -10.43 4.93
N VAL A 217 -8.62 -10.23 3.63
CA VAL A 217 -8.25 -11.33 2.71
C VAL A 217 -6.89 -11.93 3.09
N TYR A 218 -5.91 -11.10 3.44
CA TYR A 218 -4.58 -11.60 3.83
C TYR A 218 -4.56 -12.26 5.20
N LEU A 219 -5.37 -11.80 6.15
CA LEU A 219 -5.45 -12.34 7.51
C LEU A 219 -6.46 -13.49 7.65
N GLY A 220 -7.14 -13.88 6.57
CA GLY A 220 -8.17 -14.93 6.60
C GLY A 220 -9.34 -14.62 7.55
N ALA A 221 -9.55 -13.33 7.88
CA ALA A 221 -10.50 -12.91 8.89
C ALA A 221 -11.85 -12.54 8.25
N GLU A 222 -12.91 -13.22 8.67
CA GLU A 222 -14.28 -12.95 8.23
C GLU A 222 -14.74 -11.58 8.77
N MET A 223 -15.15 -10.68 7.87
CA MET A 223 -15.73 -9.40 8.25
C MET A 223 -17.10 -9.63 8.91
N LYS A 224 -17.29 -9.10 10.11
CA LYS A 224 -18.63 -8.94 10.71
C LYS A 224 -19.36 -7.66 10.24
N SER A 225 -18.71 -6.84 9.42
CA SER A 225 -19.19 -5.53 8.94
C SER A 225 -20.08 -5.71 7.70
N PRO A 226 -21.09 -4.85 7.46
CA PRO A 226 -21.98 -4.92 6.28
C PRO A 226 -21.27 -4.88 4.90
N LEU A 227 -19.96 -4.64 4.89
CA LEU A 227 -19.08 -4.64 3.71
C LEU A 227 -18.52 -6.04 3.35
N ALA A 228 -18.82 -7.07 4.15
CA ALA A 228 -18.35 -8.45 3.97
C ALA A 228 -19.00 -9.20 2.79
N LEU A 229 -20.18 -8.75 2.35
CA LEU A 229 -20.97 -9.47 1.37
C LEU A 229 -20.53 -9.09 -0.04
N LYS A 230 -19.78 -10.03 -0.64
CA LYS A 230 -19.60 -10.45 -2.05
C LYS A 230 -19.81 -9.48 -3.24
N GLU A 231 -20.45 -8.34 -3.10
CA GLU A 231 -20.48 -7.24 -4.06
C GLU A 231 -20.69 -5.96 -3.24
N ILE A 232 -19.67 -5.11 -3.16
CA ILE A 232 -19.82 -3.74 -2.65
C ILE A 232 -20.75 -3.03 -3.65
N SER A 233 -22.06 -3.13 -3.44
CA SER A 233 -23.06 -2.46 -4.27
C SER A 233 -23.03 -0.96 -3.98
N ASN A 234 -23.26 -0.15 -5.01
CA ASN A 234 -23.39 1.30 -4.89
C ASN A 234 -24.45 1.65 -3.83
N GLU A 235 -25.51 0.87 -3.70
CA GLU A 235 -26.60 1.09 -2.73
C GLU A 235 -26.14 0.97 -1.27
N VAL A 236 -25.27 0.00 -0.98
CA VAL A 236 -24.73 -0.19 0.38
C VAL A 236 -23.84 1.00 0.76
N ILE A 237 -23.03 1.48 -0.19
CA ILE A 237 -22.20 2.67 0.03
C ILE A 237 -23.07 3.93 0.19
N LEU A 238 -24.08 4.10 -0.65
CA LEU A 238 -24.99 5.26 -0.60
C LEU A 238 -25.73 5.34 0.74
N ASN A 239 -26.22 4.20 1.23
CA ASN A 239 -26.88 4.11 2.54
C ASN A 239 -25.88 4.37 3.69
N LEU A 240 -24.67 3.83 3.60
CA LEU A 240 -23.65 3.99 4.64
C LEU A 240 -23.10 5.43 4.72
N LEU A 241 -23.04 6.13 3.58
CA LEU A 241 -22.61 7.52 3.48
C LEU A 241 -23.75 8.53 3.76
N HIS A 242 -24.96 8.07 4.07
CA HIS A 242 -26.15 8.92 4.25
C HIS A 242 -26.42 9.89 3.07
N VAL A 243 -26.03 9.51 1.85
CA VAL A 243 -26.09 10.38 0.65
C VAL A 243 -27.52 10.82 0.35
N SER A 244 -28.51 9.99 0.67
CA SER A 244 -29.94 10.27 0.52
C SER A 244 -30.42 11.52 1.30
N TRP A 245 -29.85 11.81 2.47
CA TRP A 245 -30.21 13.02 3.24
C TRP A 245 -29.62 14.26 2.58
N PHE A 246 -28.37 14.18 2.13
CA PHE A 246 -27.67 15.28 1.47
C PHE A 246 -28.30 15.66 0.12
N HIS A 247 -28.83 14.68 -0.60
CA HIS A 247 -29.63 14.90 -1.81
C HIS A 247 -30.80 15.87 -1.61
N VAL A 248 -31.60 15.63 -0.57
CA VAL A 248 -32.80 16.43 -0.28
C VAL A 248 -32.42 17.87 0.05
N ALA A 249 -31.33 18.05 0.81
CA ALA A 249 -30.84 19.37 1.18
C ALA A 249 -30.26 20.16 -0.01
N SER A 250 -29.53 19.49 -0.91
CA SER A 250 -28.92 20.13 -2.09
C SER A 250 -29.96 20.55 -3.13
N MET A 251 -30.96 19.71 -3.40
CA MET A 251 -32.06 20.06 -4.33
C MET A 251 -32.88 21.25 -3.81
N ALA A 252 -33.10 21.35 -2.50
CA ALA A 252 -33.78 22.49 -1.89
C ALA A 252 -32.96 23.80 -1.99
N ALA A 253 -31.63 23.70 -1.92
CA ALA A 253 -30.73 24.85 -2.07
C ALA A 253 -30.65 25.35 -3.53
N GLU A 254 -30.66 24.45 -4.52
CA GLU A 254 -30.67 24.80 -5.95
C GLU A 254 -31.95 25.57 -6.34
N GLU A 255 -33.11 25.25 -5.78
CA GLU A 255 -34.36 25.99 -6.04
C GLU A 255 -34.31 27.44 -5.48
N GLY A 256 -33.54 27.66 -4.41
CA GLY A 256 -33.31 28.98 -3.80
C GLY A 256 -32.44 29.93 -4.63
N VAL A 257 -31.74 29.44 -5.66
CA VAL A 257 -30.88 30.23 -6.56
C VAL A 257 -31.65 31.34 -7.28
N ARG A 258 -32.97 31.17 -7.45
CA ARG A 258 -33.86 32.16 -8.09
C ARG A 258 -33.99 33.48 -7.31
N LEU A 259 -33.75 33.47 -5.99
CA LEU A 259 -33.97 34.64 -5.11
C LEU A 259 -32.72 35.48 -4.87
N ALA A 260 -31.54 34.86 -4.85
CA ALA A 260 -30.27 35.55 -4.65
C ALA A 260 -29.08 34.72 -5.22
N PRO A 261 -28.71 34.90 -6.49
CA PRO A 261 -27.83 33.98 -7.22
C PRO A 261 -26.44 33.82 -6.59
N LEU A 262 -25.78 34.93 -6.26
CA LEU A 262 -24.41 34.91 -5.72
C LEU A 262 -24.33 34.25 -4.34
N THR A 263 -25.28 34.56 -3.44
CA THR A 263 -25.32 33.99 -2.10
C THR A 263 -25.76 32.52 -2.10
N ALA A 264 -26.68 32.15 -3.00
CA ALA A 264 -27.15 30.78 -3.13
C ALA A 264 -26.06 29.86 -3.71
N SER A 265 -25.30 30.31 -4.72
CA SER A 265 -24.17 29.54 -5.26
C SER A 265 -23.05 29.34 -4.23
N ALA A 266 -22.73 30.37 -3.43
CA ALA A 266 -21.75 30.25 -2.36
C ALA A 266 -22.21 29.28 -1.26
N ALA A 267 -23.48 29.34 -0.87
CA ALA A 267 -24.08 28.42 0.09
C ALA A 267 -24.11 26.97 -0.44
N ALA A 268 -24.48 26.77 -1.71
CA ALA A 268 -24.47 25.45 -2.36
C ALA A 268 -23.07 24.85 -2.42
N ALA A 269 -22.05 25.63 -2.82
CA ALA A 269 -20.66 25.20 -2.83
C ALA A 269 -20.15 24.81 -1.43
N ALA A 270 -20.49 25.60 -0.41
CA ALA A 270 -20.11 25.30 0.98
C ALA A 270 -20.80 24.02 1.50
N LEU A 271 -22.09 23.83 1.22
CA LEU A 271 -22.83 22.65 1.61
C LEU A 271 -22.28 21.39 0.92
N SER A 272 -22.02 21.46 -0.38
CA SER A 272 -21.45 20.37 -1.17
C SER A 272 -20.05 19.98 -0.66
N PHE A 273 -19.16 20.96 -0.42
CA PHE A 273 -17.86 20.71 0.21
C PHE A 273 -17.99 19.99 1.56
N THR A 274 -18.81 20.55 2.45
CA THR A 274 -18.91 20.09 3.84
C THR A 274 -19.56 18.71 3.93
N SER A 275 -20.59 18.46 3.12
CA SER A 275 -21.23 17.17 2.97
C SER A 275 -20.25 16.11 2.47
N THR A 276 -19.63 16.35 1.31
CA THR A 276 -18.70 15.40 0.68
C THR A 276 -17.51 15.08 1.58
N HIS A 277 -16.94 16.10 2.22
CA HIS A 277 -15.83 15.91 3.16
C HIS A 277 -16.26 15.11 4.40
N THR A 278 -17.40 15.43 5.01
CA THR A 278 -17.86 14.76 6.24
C THR A 278 -18.23 13.31 5.97
N ALA A 279 -18.95 13.04 4.87
CA ALA A 279 -19.35 11.70 4.49
C ALA A 279 -18.12 10.80 4.24
N LEU A 280 -17.18 11.25 3.39
CA LEU A 280 -15.96 10.48 3.10
C LEU A 280 -15.05 10.31 4.32
N SER A 281 -14.90 11.35 5.15
CA SER A 281 -14.08 11.27 6.35
C SER A 281 -14.66 10.30 7.37
N THR A 282 -15.98 10.31 7.58
CA THR A 282 -16.66 9.38 8.50
C THR A 282 -16.52 7.95 8.01
N PHE A 283 -16.73 7.71 6.72
CA PHE A 283 -16.57 6.41 6.10
C PHE A 283 -15.13 5.88 6.19
N LEU A 284 -14.15 6.75 5.91
CA LEU A 284 -12.74 6.39 6.02
C LEU A 284 -12.34 6.05 7.46
N ASN A 285 -12.86 6.78 8.45
CA ASN A 285 -12.65 6.46 9.86
C ASN A 285 -13.19 5.07 10.19
N MET A 286 -14.42 4.77 9.80
CA MET A 286 -15.06 3.46 10.01
C MET A 286 -14.24 2.31 9.40
N LEU A 287 -13.77 2.45 8.15
CA LEU A 287 -12.93 1.44 7.50
C LEU A 287 -11.59 1.24 8.19
N THR A 288 -10.99 2.33 8.66
CA THR A 288 -9.70 2.30 9.37
C THR A 288 -9.86 1.60 10.72
N GLU A 289 -10.92 1.90 11.46
CA GLU A 289 -11.24 1.25 12.74
C GLU A 289 -11.52 -0.24 12.55
N ASP A 290 -12.24 -0.62 11.50
CA ASP A 290 -12.46 -2.02 11.12
C ASP A 290 -11.13 -2.74 10.81
N ALA A 291 -10.26 -2.11 10.00
CA ALA A 291 -8.94 -2.65 9.68
C ALA A 291 -8.04 -2.79 10.91
N HIS A 292 -8.03 -1.78 11.79
CA HIS A 292 -7.31 -1.82 13.06
C HIS A 292 -7.79 -2.97 13.94
N ARG A 293 -9.10 -3.11 14.13
CA ARG A 293 -9.68 -4.20 14.95
C ARG A 293 -9.25 -5.57 14.45
N VAL A 294 -9.31 -5.79 13.14
CA VAL A 294 -8.92 -7.09 12.55
C VAL A 294 -7.42 -7.32 12.67
N LEU A 295 -6.61 -6.29 12.43
CA LEU A 295 -5.17 -6.39 12.58
C LEU A 295 -4.76 -6.66 14.04
N THR A 296 -5.31 -5.92 15.01
CA THR A 296 -5.08 -6.14 16.45
C THR A 296 -5.43 -7.56 16.86
N LYS A 297 -6.56 -8.09 16.37
CA LYS A 297 -6.97 -9.48 16.63
C LYS A 297 -6.00 -10.49 16.03
N ALA A 298 -5.55 -10.26 14.80
CA ALA A 298 -4.63 -11.16 14.11
C ALA A 298 -3.21 -11.15 14.70
N LEU A 299 -2.75 -9.99 15.17
CA LEU A 299 -1.45 -9.83 15.82
C LEU A 299 -1.43 -10.32 17.27
N GLY A 300 -2.55 -10.81 17.81
CA GLY A 300 -2.62 -11.28 19.19
C GLY A 300 -2.41 -10.18 20.24
N LEU A 301 -2.58 -8.91 19.88
CA LEU A 301 -2.40 -7.76 20.78
C LEU A 301 -3.53 -7.59 21.82
N HIS A 302 -4.41 -8.59 21.95
CA HIS A 302 -5.33 -8.69 23.08
C HIS A 302 -4.61 -9.27 24.29
N THR A 303 -4.08 -8.38 25.14
CA THR A 303 -3.93 -8.65 26.57
C THR A 303 -4.90 -7.77 27.36
N SER A 304 -5.64 -8.41 28.26
CA SER A 304 -6.62 -7.89 29.23
C SER A 304 -7.90 -7.27 28.65
N VAL A 305 -9.03 -7.98 28.77
CA VAL A 305 -9.85 -8.06 30.00
C VAL A 305 -10.42 -9.48 30.11
#